data_AF-A0A0C3KCC0-F1
#
_entry.id   AF-A0A0C3KCC0-F1
#
_cell.length_a   1.000
_cell.length_b   1.000
_cell.length_c   1.000
_cell.angle_alpha   90.00
_cell.angle_beta   90.00
_cell.angle_gamma   90.00
#
_symmetry.space_group_name_H-M   'P 1'
#
loop_
_entity.id
_entity.type
_entity.pdbx_description
1 polymer ?
#
loop_
_entity_poly.entity_id
_entity_poly.type
_entity_poly.pdbx_seq_one_letter_code
_entity_poly.pdbx_strand_id
1 'polypeptide(L)'
;REQEDNIKSLQMDSQWTKHLKLYAKTLCEAHQIPDKTLMDFINICNVFYMLIDIKAHLIKSEVAQKSTQFQTLQEVLRGKDFEASLHTCLVACMLSPNLTAYVTDTQQHIMEFISEHPDMFKVLAAVLDDAELKGILGKLVMKSLASIRSTLKSQLVMSIVKKTCIIDVMKVLARSSSSMETEVSHWNQVAFLHRCLQIFLIRTSDHHITSLDACYMACLLPMLKSDMHAKIQQDMGKDLDDPEEQTQEGNREGHGDGIGDICVTAATEDLDGSFFNDTTPLEDDADSPIDGEDSNTDGVNDLDNDDSGFGLNGKLVQFNRQKFWNYVDYMLALLRDTSHKATNSKEDYKKEINRYVM
;
A
#
# COMPACT_ATOMS: atom_id res chain seq x y z
N ARG A 1 5.46 -70.35 -7.66
CA ARG A 1 5.68 -70.88 -9.02
C ARG A 1 4.71 -70.26 -10.02
N GLU A 2 3.39 -70.24 -9.79
CA GLU A 2 2.46 -69.55 -10.70
C GLU A 2 2.64 -68.01 -10.78
N GLN A 3 3.27 -67.41 -9.78
CA GLN A 3 3.55 -65.97 -9.75
C GLN A 3 4.84 -65.57 -10.51
N GLU A 4 5.75 -66.51 -10.79
CA GLU A 4 6.99 -66.25 -11.56
C GLU A 4 6.78 -66.41 -13.07
N ASP A 5 5.87 -67.30 -13.49
CA ASP A 5 5.53 -67.49 -14.91
C ASP A 5 4.71 -66.33 -15.49
N ASN A 6 3.99 -65.59 -14.64
CA ASN A 6 3.25 -64.38 -15.04
C ASN A 6 4.19 -63.19 -15.28
N ILE A 7 5.35 -63.13 -14.60
CA ILE A 7 6.34 -62.05 -14.77
C ILE A 7 7.12 -62.20 -16.10
N LYS A 8 7.32 -63.43 -16.59
CA LYS A 8 7.91 -63.68 -17.92
C LYS A 8 7.02 -63.25 -19.08
N SER A 9 5.71 -63.09 -18.87
CA SER A 9 4.77 -62.64 -19.90
C SER A 9 4.86 -61.14 -20.22
N LEU A 10 5.66 -60.37 -19.48
CA LEU A 10 5.80 -58.92 -19.62
C LEU A 10 7.08 -58.47 -20.35
N GLN A 11 7.92 -59.43 -20.81
CA GLN A 11 8.97 -59.15 -21.78
C GLN A 11 8.38 -59.13 -23.18
N MET A 12 8.60 -58.04 -23.91
CA MET A 12 8.10 -57.91 -25.28
C MET A 12 8.90 -58.79 -26.23
N ASP A 13 8.22 -59.61 -27.03
CA ASP A 13 8.84 -60.39 -28.11
C ASP A 13 9.44 -59.45 -29.19
N SER A 14 10.51 -59.91 -29.84
CA SER A 14 11.21 -59.24 -30.93
C SER A 14 10.26 -58.83 -32.06
N GLN A 15 9.28 -59.67 -32.38
CA GLN A 15 8.28 -59.40 -33.41
C GLN A 15 7.33 -58.26 -33.01
N TRP A 16 6.93 -58.23 -31.74
CA TRP A 16 6.09 -57.16 -31.17
C TRP A 16 6.82 -55.81 -31.17
N THR A 17 8.11 -55.82 -30.80
CA THR A 17 8.96 -54.63 -30.81
C THR A 17 9.09 -54.03 -32.23
N LYS A 18 9.22 -54.86 -33.27
CA LYS A 18 9.24 -54.39 -34.67
C LYS A 18 7.91 -53.76 -35.09
N HIS A 19 6.79 -54.35 -34.69
CA HIS A 19 5.47 -53.82 -35.02
C HIS A 19 5.20 -52.48 -34.32
N LEU A 20 5.64 -52.34 -33.06
CA LEU A 20 5.59 -51.09 -32.30
C LEU A 20 6.43 -50.00 -32.94
N LYS A 21 7.65 -50.31 -33.39
CA LYS A 21 8.50 -49.34 -34.10
C LYS A 21 7.87 -48.86 -35.40
N LEU A 22 7.28 -49.77 -36.18
CA LEU A 22 6.62 -49.39 -37.43
C LEU A 22 5.45 -48.44 -37.16
N TYR A 23 4.61 -48.76 -36.18
CA TYR A 23 3.48 -47.92 -35.76
C TYR A 23 3.95 -46.57 -35.19
N ALA A 24 4.97 -46.58 -34.33
CA ALA A 24 5.56 -45.37 -33.75
C ALA A 24 6.11 -44.43 -34.80
N LYS A 25 6.73 -44.95 -35.88
CA LYS A 25 7.21 -44.14 -36.99
C LYS A 25 6.07 -43.42 -37.71
N THR A 26 4.96 -44.10 -37.97
CA THR A 26 3.76 -43.49 -38.57
C THR A 26 3.21 -42.38 -37.67
N LEU A 27 3.26 -42.59 -36.34
CA LEU A 27 2.80 -41.63 -35.34
C LEU A 27 3.71 -40.40 -35.26
N CYS A 28 5.03 -40.59 -35.31
CA CYS A 28 6.00 -39.51 -35.34
C CYS A 28 5.88 -38.65 -36.61
N GLU A 29 5.70 -39.28 -37.77
CA GLU A 29 5.45 -38.59 -39.04
C GLU A 29 4.15 -37.78 -39.00
N ALA A 30 3.08 -38.34 -38.41
CA ALA A 30 1.79 -37.67 -38.29
C ALA A 30 1.79 -36.48 -37.29
N HIS A 31 2.56 -36.58 -36.21
CA HIS A 31 2.57 -35.58 -35.12
C HIS A 31 3.85 -34.73 -35.06
N GLN A 32 4.76 -34.88 -36.02
CA GLN A 32 6.05 -34.16 -36.08
C GLN A 32 6.90 -34.35 -34.82
N ILE A 33 6.87 -35.56 -34.24
CA ILE A 33 7.63 -35.92 -33.04
C ILE A 33 8.99 -36.50 -33.47
N PRO A 34 10.11 -36.17 -32.81
CA PRO A 34 11.40 -36.74 -33.15
C PRO A 34 11.46 -38.26 -32.93
N ASP A 35 11.67 -39.00 -34.03
CA ASP A 35 11.73 -40.47 -34.08
C ASP A 35 12.66 -41.08 -33.03
N LYS A 36 13.84 -40.50 -32.85
CA LYS A 36 14.94 -41.11 -32.08
C LYS A 36 14.51 -41.45 -30.65
N THR A 37 13.86 -40.51 -29.96
CA THR A 37 13.50 -40.66 -28.54
C THR A 37 12.42 -41.72 -28.34
N LEU A 38 11.43 -41.78 -29.24
CA LEU A 38 10.36 -42.77 -29.17
C LEU A 38 10.85 -44.18 -29.54
N MET A 39 11.80 -44.28 -30.47
CA MET A 39 12.43 -45.56 -30.83
C MET A 39 13.31 -46.09 -29.69
N ASP A 40 14.06 -45.22 -29.01
CA ASP A 40 14.86 -45.56 -27.83
C ASP A 40 13.98 -46.02 -26.66
N PHE A 41 12.81 -45.41 -26.48
CA PHE A 41 11.80 -45.86 -25.50
C PHE A 41 11.27 -47.27 -25.80
N ILE A 42 10.96 -47.58 -27.07
CA ILE A 42 10.50 -48.91 -27.48
C ILE A 42 11.59 -49.98 -27.30
N ASN A 43 12.87 -49.60 -27.46
CA ASN A 43 14.02 -50.50 -27.28
C ASN A 43 14.22 -51.00 -25.84
N ILE A 44 13.55 -50.39 -24.85
CA ILE A 44 13.58 -50.83 -23.45
C ILE A 44 13.00 -52.25 -23.32
N CYS A 45 12.13 -52.68 -24.25
CA CYS A 45 11.56 -54.04 -24.39
C CYS A 45 10.94 -54.64 -23.11
N ASN A 46 10.65 -53.81 -22.12
CA ASN A 46 10.09 -54.19 -20.83
C ASN A 46 9.10 -53.12 -20.37
N VAL A 47 7.86 -53.58 -20.17
CA VAL A 47 6.71 -52.71 -19.87
C VAL A 47 6.88 -51.97 -18.55
N PHE A 48 7.49 -52.56 -17.52
CA PHE A 48 7.68 -51.89 -16.23
C PHE A 48 8.67 -50.72 -16.33
N TYR A 49 9.76 -50.88 -17.06
CA TYR A 49 10.72 -49.79 -17.28
C TYR A 49 10.12 -48.68 -18.16
N MET A 50 9.33 -49.04 -19.18
CA MET A 50 8.58 -48.08 -19.98
C MET A 50 7.59 -47.27 -19.14
N LEU A 51 6.86 -47.90 -18.21
CA LEU A 51 5.93 -47.21 -17.31
C LEU A 51 6.66 -46.25 -16.34
N ILE A 52 7.82 -46.66 -15.82
CA ILE A 52 8.66 -45.81 -14.97
C ILE A 52 9.14 -44.60 -15.77
N ASP A 53 9.59 -44.80 -17.00
CA ASP A 53 10.12 -43.72 -17.84
C ASP A 53 9.00 -42.76 -18.27
N ILE A 54 7.80 -43.25 -18.58
CA ILE A 54 6.59 -42.42 -18.77
C ILE A 54 6.31 -41.59 -17.51
N LYS A 55 6.28 -42.22 -16.33
CA LYS A 55 5.99 -41.49 -15.09
C LYS A 55 7.06 -40.45 -14.79
N ALA A 56 8.34 -40.75 -15.04
CA ALA A 56 9.45 -39.82 -14.88
C ALA A 56 9.31 -38.62 -15.84
N HIS A 57 8.98 -38.86 -17.10
CA HIS A 57 8.72 -37.80 -18.08
C HIS A 57 7.49 -36.95 -17.75
N LEU A 58 6.41 -37.56 -17.25
CA LEU A 58 5.24 -36.84 -16.76
C LEU A 58 5.57 -35.94 -15.56
N ILE A 59 6.32 -36.46 -14.58
CA ILE A 59 6.78 -35.67 -13.44
C ILE A 59 7.67 -34.51 -13.92
N LYS A 60 8.61 -34.77 -14.83
CA LYS A 60 9.48 -33.74 -15.40
C LYS A 60 8.69 -32.65 -16.14
N SER A 61 7.69 -33.04 -16.92
CA SER A 61 6.81 -32.11 -17.63
C SER A 61 5.98 -31.27 -16.67
N GLU A 62 5.44 -31.88 -15.62
CA GLU A 62 4.65 -31.17 -14.60
C GLU A 62 5.52 -30.14 -13.86
N VAL A 63 6.76 -30.50 -13.51
CA VAL A 63 7.72 -29.57 -12.89
C VAL A 63 8.07 -28.42 -13.83
N ALA A 64 8.33 -28.71 -15.11
CA ALA A 64 8.62 -27.67 -16.10
C ALA A 64 7.42 -26.73 -16.28
N GLN A 65 6.20 -27.27 -16.38
CA GLN A 65 4.99 -26.48 -16.51
C GLN A 65 4.74 -25.57 -15.31
N LYS A 66 4.91 -26.08 -14.08
CA LYS A 66 4.81 -25.27 -12.86
C LYS A 66 5.86 -24.17 -12.83
N SER A 67 7.10 -24.45 -13.23
CA SER A 67 8.16 -23.46 -13.32
C SER A 67 7.84 -22.35 -14.33
N THR A 68 7.30 -22.70 -15.50
CA THR A 68 6.88 -21.71 -16.51
C THR A 68 5.71 -20.87 -15.99
N GLN A 69 4.70 -21.49 -15.39
CA GLN A 69 3.55 -20.79 -14.82
C GLN A 69 3.98 -19.81 -13.71
N PHE A 70 4.88 -20.24 -12.82
CA PHE A 70 5.44 -19.39 -11.78
C PHE A 70 6.14 -18.16 -12.36
N GLN A 71 7.00 -18.35 -13.38
CA GLN A 71 7.69 -17.24 -14.05
C GLN A 71 6.70 -16.27 -14.70
N THR A 72 5.68 -16.78 -15.39
CA THR A 72 4.64 -15.94 -16.01
C THR A 72 3.89 -15.10 -14.96
N LEU A 73 3.49 -15.71 -13.83
CA LEU A 73 2.80 -14.98 -12.75
C LEU A 73 3.73 -13.95 -12.10
N GLN A 74 5.00 -14.28 -11.92
CA GLN A 74 6.01 -13.36 -11.40
C GLN A 74 6.21 -12.15 -12.33
N GLU A 75 6.25 -12.36 -13.65
CA GLU A 75 6.34 -11.28 -14.64
C GLU A 75 5.11 -10.38 -14.60
N VAL A 76 3.90 -10.94 -14.47
CA VAL A 76 2.65 -10.17 -14.32
C VAL A 76 2.70 -9.28 -13.08
N LEU A 77 3.13 -9.81 -11.93
CA LEU A 77 3.26 -9.02 -10.70
C LEU A 77 4.28 -7.89 -10.81
N ARG A 78 5.33 -8.06 -11.62
CA ARG A 78 6.35 -7.03 -11.88
C ARG A 78 5.98 -6.09 -13.04
N GLY A 79 4.84 -6.32 -13.69
CA GLY A 79 4.34 -5.48 -14.76
C GLY A 79 3.97 -4.09 -14.26
N LYS A 80 4.31 -3.05 -15.02
CA LYS A 80 3.98 -1.65 -14.69
C LYS A 80 2.47 -1.42 -14.57
N ASP A 81 1.68 -2.11 -15.40
CA ASP A 81 0.22 -1.99 -15.38
C ASP A 81 -0.37 -2.56 -14.08
N PHE A 82 0.20 -3.66 -13.59
CA PHE A 82 -0.19 -4.23 -12.31
C PHE A 82 0.22 -3.29 -11.16
N GLU A 83 1.46 -2.78 -11.15
CA GLU A 83 1.94 -1.85 -10.12
C GLU A 83 1.07 -0.57 -10.07
N ALA A 84 0.69 -0.01 -11.22
CA ALA A 84 -0.18 1.16 -11.29
C ALA A 84 -1.61 0.86 -10.79
N SER A 85 -2.17 -0.29 -11.17
CA SER A 85 -3.49 -0.73 -10.70
C SER A 85 -3.50 -1.00 -9.19
N LEU A 86 -2.45 -1.64 -8.68
CA LEU A 86 -2.25 -1.89 -7.25
C LEU A 86 -2.12 -0.57 -6.49
N HIS A 87 -1.26 0.34 -6.96
CA HIS A 87 -1.09 1.66 -6.36
C HIS A 87 -2.40 2.43 -6.26
N THR A 88 -3.21 2.42 -7.32
CA THR A 88 -4.55 3.05 -7.33
C THR A 88 -5.45 2.49 -6.23
N CYS A 89 -5.52 1.16 -6.09
CA CYS A 89 -6.34 0.53 -5.06
C CYS A 89 -5.81 0.83 -3.66
N LEU A 90 -4.49 0.86 -3.49
CA LEU A 90 -3.85 1.17 -2.21
C LEU A 90 -4.05 2.64 -1.80
N VAL A 91 -4.06 3.59 -2.73
CA VAL A 91 -4.42 5.00 -2.42
C VAL A 91 -5.83 5.06 -1.85
N ALA A 92 -6.79 4.37 -2.47
CA ALA A 92 -8.15 4.30 -1.94
C ALA A 92 -8.20 3.66 -0.55
N CYS A 93 -7.43 2.59 -0.31
CA CYS A 93 -7.31 1.98 1.01
C CYS A 93 -6.75 2.95 2.06
N MET A 94 -5.72 3.72 1.71
CA MET A 94 -5.05 4.69 2.59
C MET A 94 -5.90 5.92 2.88
N LEU A 95 -6.93 6.19 2.07
CA LEU A 95 -7.90 7.26 2.28
C LEU A 95 -9.24 6.75 2.85
N SER A 96 -9.34 5.44 3.12
CA SER A 96 -10.55 4.83 3.67
C SER A 96 -10.74 5.23 5.14
N PRO A 97 -11.96 5.60 5.57
CA PRO A 97 -12.24 5.91 6.96
C PRO A 97 -12.15 4.67 7.88
N ASN A 98 -12.14 3.46 7.30
CA ASN A 98 -12.02 2.22 8.06
C ASN A 98 -10.56 1.86 8.38
N LEU A 99 -9.59 2.57 7.78
CA LEU A 99 -8.17 2.32 8.02
C LEU A 99 -7.85 2.51 9.50
N THR A 100 -7.23 1.50 10.11
CA THR A 100 -6.94 1.45 11.54
C THR A 100 -5.60 2.05 11.92
N ALA A 101 -4.63 1.95 11.02
CA ALA A 101 -3.28 2.48 11.17
C ALA A 101 -2.64 2.66 9.78
N TYR A 102 -1.71 3.61 9.68
CA TYR A 102 -0.87 3.93 8.54
C TYR A 102 0.51 3.26 8.59
N VAL A 103 0.99 2.87 9.79
CA VAL A 103 2.28 2.19 9.96
C VAL A 103 2.09 0.79 10.50
N THR A 104 1.49 0.67 11.69
CA THR A 104 1.50 -0.58 12.45
C THR A 104 0.53 -1.59 11.83
N ASP A 105 1.03 -2.77 11.48
CA ASP A 105 0.27 -3.88 10.87
C ASP A 105 -0.49 -3.54 9.56
N THR A 106 -0.27 -2.35 8.98
CA THR A 106 -1.00 -1.90 7.79
C THR A 106 -0.78 -2.84 6.61
N GLN A 107 0.45 -3.30 6.39
CA GLN A 107 0.75 -4.27 5.33
C GLN A 107 -0.01 -5.58 5.54
N GLN A 108 -0.02 -6.10 6.77
CA GLN A 108 -0.68 -7.37 7.10
C GLN A 108 -2.20 -7.27 6.86
N HIS A 109 -2.84 -6.24 7.41
CA HIS A 109 -4.28 -6.01 7.20
C HIS A 109 -4.63 -5.82 5.72
N ILE A 110 -3.79 -5.14 4.95
CA ILE A 110 -4.01 -4.98 3.50
C ILE A 110 -3.81 -6.31 2.78
N MET A 111 -2.82 -7.12 3.14
CA MET A 111 -2.62 -8.45 2.55
C MET A 111 -3.79 -9.41 2.86
N GLU A 112 -4.38 -9.31 4.06
CA GLU A 112 -5.62 -10.01 4.41
C GLU A 112 -6.78 -9.54 3.54
N PHE A 113 -6.97 -8.23 3.41
CA PHE A 113 -8.02 -7.64 2.59
C PHE A 113 -7.89 -7.99 1.08
N ILE A 114 -6.66 -8.01 0.55
CA ILE A 114 -6.38 -8.50 -0.81
C ILE A 114 -6.75 -9.97 -0.95
N SER A 115 -6.48 -10.78 0.08
CA SER A 115 -6.81 -12.20 0.06
C SER A 115 -8.32 -12.45 0.08
N GLU A 116 -9.09 -11.59 0.75
CA GLU A 116 -10.56 -11.63 0.76
C GLU A 116 -11.19 -11.10 -0.53
N HIS A 117 -10.53 -10.17 -1.21
CA HIS A 117 -11.06 -9.48 -2.39
C HIS A 117 -10.05 -9.41 -3.56
N PRO A 118 -9.55 -10.55 -4.07
CA PRO A 118 -8.48 -10.59 -5.07
C PRO A 118 -8.84 -9.87 -6.38
N ASP A 119 -10.11 -9.96 -6.80
CA ASP A 119 -10.59 -9.36 -8.05
C ASP A 119 -10.46 -7.83 -8.07
N MET A 120 -10.67 -7.19 -6.92
CA MET A 120 -10.57 -5.73 -6.80
C MET A 120 -9.13 -5.25 -7.05
N PHE A 121 -8.14 -6.04 -6.65
CA PHE A 121 -6.72 -5.76 -6.86
C PHE A 121 -6.17 -6.38 -8.14
N LYS A 122 -7.03 -7.06 -8.94
CA LYS A 122 -6.63 -7.83 -10.13
C LYS A 122 -5.54 -8.86 -9.83
N VAL A 123 -5.57 -9.43 -8.62
CA VAL A 123 -4.63 -10.48 -8.19
C VAL A 123 -5.22 -11.84 -8.54
N LEU A 124 -4.46 -12.66 -9.27
CA LEU A 124 -4.87 -14.02 -9.59
C LEU A 124 -4.78 -14.91 -8.35
N ALA A 125 -5.78 -15.77 -8.10
CA ALA A 125 -5.79 -16.68 -6.94
C ALA A 125 -4.51 -17.53 -6.83
N ALA A 126 -3.95 -17.95 -7.98
CA ALA A 126 -2.70 -18.71 -8.04
C ALA A 126 -1.49 -17.98 -7.42
N VAL A 127 -1.51 -16.64 -7.34
CA VAL A 127 -0.48 -15.84 -6.66
C VAL A 127 -0.61 -15.96 -5.14
N LEU A 128 -1.83 -16.08 -4.63
CA LEU A 128 -2.11 -16.16 -3.19
C LEU A 128 -1.86 -17.57 -2.62
N ASP A 129 -2.03 -18.59 -3.46
CA ASP A 129 -1.78 -20.00 -3.10
C ASP A 129 -0.29 -20.36 -3.03
N ASP A 130 0.55 -19.62 -3.75
CA ASP A 130 2.00 -19.80 -3.76
C ASP A 130 2.68 -18.85 -2.77
N ALA A 131 3.39 -19.41 -1.78
CA ALA A 131 4.00 -18.62 -0.71
C ALA A 131 5.08 -17.65 -1.20
N GLU A 132 5.81 -18.00 -2.27
CA GLU A 132 6.87 -17.16 -2.82
C GLU A 132 6.27 -15.99 -3.62
N LEU A 133 5.27 -16.25 -4.48
CA LEU A 133 4.53 -15.20 -5.19
C LEU A 133 3.79 -14.27 -4.23
N LYS A 134 3.16 -14.81 -3.18
CA LYS A 134 2.53 -14.03 -2.11
C LYS A 134 3.56 -13.15 -1.39
N GLY A 135 4.77 -13.66 -1.16
CA GLY A 135 5.88 -12.89 -0.61
C GLY A 135 6.34 -11.74 -1.52
N ILE A 136 6.36 -11.96 -2.84
CA ILE A 136 6.66 -10.91 -3.83
C ILE A 136 5.56 -9.84 -3.82
N LEU A 137 4.29 -10.24 -3.83
CA LEU A 137 3.16 -9.33 -3.71
C LEU A 137 3.23 -8.49 -2.43
N GLY A 138 3.53 -9.12 -1.29
CA GLY A 138 3.70 -8.42 -0.01
C GLY A 138 4.77 -7.33 -0.08
N LYS A 139 5.92 -7.61 -0.72
CA LYS A 139 6.98 -6.61 -0.93
C LYS A 139 6.53 -5.45 -1.82
N LEU A 140 5.76 -5.73 -2.87
CA LEU A 140 5.18 -4.70 -3.74
C LEU A 140 4.20 -3.81 -2.97
N VAL A 141 3.30 -4.40 -2.20
CA VAL A 141 2.36 -3.67 -1.34
C VAL A 141 3.11 -2.75 -0.38
N MET A 142 4.11 -3.26 0.34
CA MET A 142 4.91 -2.45 1.27
C MET A 142 5.60 -1.27 0.58
N LYS A 143 6.24 -1.53 -0.57
CA LYS A 143 6.87 -0.47 -1.39
C LYS A 143 5.86 0.59 -1.83
N SER A 144 4.70 0.16 -2.33
CA SER A 144 3.64 1.08 -2.76
C SER A 144 3.09 1.89 -1.58
N LEU A 145 2.88 1.29 -0.41
CA LEU A 145 2.42 2.01 0.78
C LEU A 145 3.42 3.06 1.25
N ALA A 146 4.72 2.76 1.25
CA ALA A 146 5.77 3.73 1.57
C ALA A 146 5.75 4.91 0.57
N SER A 147 5.64 4.61 -0.73
CA SER A 147 5.52 5.64 -1.78
C SER A 147 4.28 6.52 -1.62
N ILE A 148 3.11 5.92 -1.32
CA ILE A 148 1.85 6.64 -1.10
C ILE A 148 1.97 7.55 0.12
N ARG A 149 2.51 7.03 1.24
CA ARG A 149 2.79 7.83 2.45
C ARG A 149 3.71 9.01 2.12
N SER A 150 4.85 8.78 1.49
CA SER A 150 5.77 9.86 1.11
C SER A 150 5.08 10.93 0.26
N THR A 151 4.30 10.50 -0.75
CA THR A 151 3.53 11.40 -1.62
C THR A 151 2.49 12.20 -0.85
N LEU A 152 1.71 11.54 0.02
CA LEU A 152 0.70 12.20 0.88
C LEU A 152 1.35 13.27 1.76
N LYS A 153 2.43 12.93 2.47
CA LYS A 153 3.17 13.85 3.34
C LYS A 153 3.67 15.05 2.54
N SER A 154 4.30 14.82 1.39
CA SER A 154 4.83 15.88 0.51
C SER A 154 3.74 16.82 0.01
N GLN A 155 2.61 16.29 -0.47
CA GLN A 155 1.49 17.11 -0.94
C GLN A 155 0.84 17.93 0.17
N LEU A 156 0.70 17.36 1.37
CA LEU A 156 0.19 18.08 2.55
C LEU A 156 1.15 19.17 3.02
N VAL A 157 2.46 18.91 3.03
CA VAL A 157 3.46 19.97 3.32
C VAL A 157 3.33 21.10 2.32
N MET A 158 3.25 20.77 1.02
CA MET A 158 3.09 21.77 -0.03
C MET A 158 1.80 22.57 0.14
N SER A 159 0.69 21.93 0.54
CA SER A 159 -0.57 22.66 0.74
C SER A 159 -0.52 23.63 1.90
N ILE A 160 0.15 23.27 3.00
CA ILE A 160 0.37 24.15 4.15
C ILE A 160 1.25 25.34 3.74
N VAL A 161 2.41 25.08 3.12
CA VAL A 161 3.39 26.11 2.74
C VAL A 161 2.80 27.09 1.73
N LYS A 162 2.10 26.60 0.72
CA LYS A 162 1.51 27.43 -0.35
C LYS A 162 0.12 27.94 0.00
N LYS A 163 -0.45 27.55 1.14
CA LYS A 163 -1.84 27.83 1.55
C LYS A 163 -2.86 27.45 0.46
N THR A 164 -2.65 26.30 -0.19
CA THR A 164 -3.57 25.80 -1.22
C THR A 164 -4.73 25.03 -0.59
N CYS A 165 -5.81 24.87 -1.35
CA CYS A 165 -6.95 24.09 -0.89
C CYS A 165 -6.59 22.59 -0.83
N ILE A 166 -7.19 21.86 0.12
CA ILE A 166 -7.11 20.39 0.21
C ILE A 166 -7.62 19.72 -1.08
N ILE A 167 -8.47 20.41 -1.85
CA ILE A 167 -8.90 20.00 -3.19
C ILE A 167 -7.72 19.75 -4.12
N ASP A 168 -6.67 20.57 -4.04
CA ASP A 168 -5.51 20.42 -4.92
C ASP A 168 -4.67 19.20 -4.53
N VAL A 169 -4.56 18.90 -3.24
CA VAL A 169 -3.93 17.67 -2.73
C VAL A 169 -4.66 16.44 -3.27
N MET A 170 -5.98 16.41 -3.12
CA MET A 170 -6.79 15.30 -3.61
C MET A 170 -6.76 15.17 -5.13
N LYS A 171 -6.71 16.28 -5.89
CA LYS A 171 -6.54 16.21 -7.35
C LYS A 171 -5.21 15.57 -7.75
N VAL A 172 -4.12 15.86 -7.04
CA VAL A 172 -2.82 15.24 -7.35
C VAL A 172 -2.83 13.75 -7.01
N LEU A 173 -3.42 13.37 -5.88
CA LEU A 173 -3.59 11.97 -5.49
C LEU A 173 -4.50 11.23 -6.49
N ALA A 174 -5.64 11.84 -6.85
CA ALA A 174 -6.64 11.27 -7.74
C ALA A 174 -6.16 11.18 -9.19
N ARG A 175 -5.29 12.08 -9.66
CA ARG A 175 -4.65 11.96 -10.99
C ARG A 175 -3.81 10.70 -11.11
N SER A 176 -3.26 10.22 -9.99
CA SER A 176 -2.53 8.95 -9.92
C SER A 176 -3.47 7.73 -9.90
N SER A 177 -4.78 7.95 -9.77
CA SER A 177 -5.84 6.94 -9.68
C SER A 177 -7.01 7.35 -10.56
N SER A 178 -6.87 7.20 -11.88
CA SER A 178 -7.82 7.68 -12.90
C SER A 178 -9.27 7.19 -12.77
N SER A 179 -9.54 6.23 -11.86
CA SER A 179 -10.87 5.66 -11.61
C SER A 179 -11.44 5.94 -10.20
N MET A 180 -10.79 6.76 -9.36
CA MET A 180 -11.24 6.97 -7.99
C MET A 180 -12.29 8.09 -7.90
N GLU A 181 -13.55 7.74 -7.59
CA GLU A 181 -14.57 8.72 -7.24
C GLU A 181 -14.34 9.25 -5.82
N THR A 182 -14.12 10.55 -5.68
CA THR A 182 -13.80 11.17 -4.39
C THR A 182 -15.07 11.48 -3.59
N GLU A 183 -15.45 10.57 -2.70
CA GLU A 183 -16.51 10.79 -1.70
C GLU A 183 -16.08 11.67 -0.51
N VAL A 184 -17.08 12.15 0.25
CA VAL A 184 -16.91 12.97 1.49
C VAL A 184 -15.97 12.31 2.51
N SER A 185 -16.02 10.98 2.63
CA SER A 185 -15.15 10.19 3.50
C SER A 185 -13.66 10.39 3.18
N HIS A 186 -13.28 10.45 1.91
CA HIS A 186 -11.89 10.68 1.49
C HIS A 186 -11.43 12.11 1.83
N TRP A 187 -12.31 13.09 1.63
CA TRP A 187 -12.05 14.48 1.99
C TRP A 187 -11.81 14.64 3.49
N ASN A 188 -12.66 13.99 4.28
CA ASN A 188 -12.52 13.92 5.72
C ASN A 188 -11.16 13.33 6.12
N GLN A 189 -10.77 12.21 5.51
CA GLN A 189 -9.47 11.59 5.82
C GLN A 189 -8.29 12.52 5.49
N VAL A 190 -8.31 13.21 4.35
CA VAL A 190 -7.23 14.16 4.01
C VAL A 190 -7.24 15.39 4.91
N ALA A 191 -8.41 15.91 5.28
CA ALA A 191 -8.50 17.00 6.26
C ALA A 191 -7.93 16.59 7.61
N PHE A 192 -8.22 15.38 8.07
CA PHE A 192 -7.63 14.81 9.28
C PHE A 192 -6.10 14.73 9.19
N LEU A 193 -5.56 14.18 8.09
CA LEU A 193 -4.11 14.11 7.87
C LEU A 193 -3.46 15.49 7.83
N HIS A 194 -4.12 16.47 7.20
CA HIS A 194 -3.67 17.86 7.14
C HIS A 194 -3.56 18.47 8.53
N ARG A 195 -4.61 18.31 9.37
CA ARG A 195 -4.61 18.76 10.77
C ARG A 195 -3.49 18.09 11.57
N CYS A 196 -3.31 16.78 11.42
CA CYS A 196 -2.23 16.05 12.08
C CYS A 196 -0.85 16.62 11.70
N LEU A 197 -0.63 16.89 10.42
CA LEU A 197 0.63 17.44 9.94
C LEU A 197 0.89 18.85 10.48
N GLN A 198 -0.12 19.73 10.50
CA GLN A 198 0.02 21.07 11.08
C GLN A 198 0.46 21.00 12.55
N ILE A 199 -0.22 20.19 13.36
CA ILE A 199 0.13 20.01 14.77
C ILE A 199 1.56 19.46 14.89
N PHE A 200 1.91 18.45 14.09
CA PHE A 200 3.23 17.84 14.09
C PHE A 200 4.35 18.85 13.72
N LEU A 201 4.13 19.71 12.72
CA LEU A 201 5.10 20.73 12.31
C LEU A 201 5.27 21.84 13.36
N ILE A 202 4.17 22.30 13.98
CA ILE A 202 4.21 23.24 15.11
C ILE A 202 5.06 22.67 16.25
N ARG A 203 4.87 21.38 16.55
CA ARG A 203 5.54 20.69 17.65
C ARG A 203 7.03 20.50 17.43
N THR A 204 7.39 20.01 16.25
CA THR A 204 8.78 19.72 15.89
C THR A 204 9.61 20.98 15.63
N SER A 205 8.97 22.16 15.54
CA SER A 205 9.61 23.45 15.24
C SER A 205 10.54 23.34 14.03
N ASP A 206 10.12 22.58 13.01
CA ASP A 206 10.94 22.42 11.82
C ASP A 206 10.77 23.64 10.90
N HIS A 207 11.38 24.75 11.33
CA HIS A 207 11.34 26.03 10.63
C HIS A 207 12.03 26.00 9.26
N HIS A 208 12.72 24.91 8.91
CA HIS A 208 13.20 24.70 7.55
C HIS A 208 12.08 24.37 6.57
N ILE A 209 11.00 23.74 7.06
CA ILE A 209 9.87 23.34 6.22
C ILE A 209 8.89 24.50 6.08
N THR A 210 8.52 25.16 7.18
CA THR A 210 7.54 26.25 7.15
C THR A 210 7.57 27.09 8.43
N SER A 211 7.06 28.32 8.38
CA SER A 211 6.96 29.19 9.55
C SER A 211 5.81 28.75 10.48
N LEU A 212 5.92 29.10 11.76
CA LEU A 212 4.85 28.84 12.74
C LEU A 212 3.53 29.51 12.32
N ASP A 213 3.61 30.74 11.80
CA ASP A 213 2.46 31.50 11.27
C ASP A 213 1.77 30.80 10.08
N ALA A 214 2.52 30.04 9.28
CA ALA A 214 1.93 29.27 8.17
C ALA A 214 1.30 27.96 8.61
N CYS A 215 1.73 27.36 9.74
CA CYS A 215 1.11 26.15 10.29
C CYS A 215 -0.12 26.43 11.14
N TYR A 216 -0.10 27.54 11.86
CA TYR A 216 -1.13 27.87 12.83
C TYR A 216 -2.46 28.22 12.13
N MET A 217 -3.55 27.68 12.69
CA MET A 217 -4.92 28.06 12.37
C MET A 217 -5.71 28.03 13.68
N ALA A 218 -6.59 29.00 13.91
CA ALA A 218 -7.38 29.09 15.14
C ALA A 218 -8.23 27.82 15.39
N CYS A 219 -8.66 27.14 14.32
CA CYS A 219 -9.43 25.89 14.43
C CYS A 219 -8.63 24.71 15.02
N LEU A 220 -7.29 24.82 15.13
CA LEU A 220 -6.47 23.80 15.78
C LEU A 220 -6.53 23.91 17.31
N LEU A 221 -6.83 25.09 17.88
CA LEU A 221 -6.79 25.36 19.33
C LEU A 221 -7.48 24.27 20.19
N PRO A 222 -8.69 23.78 19.85
CA PRO A 222 -9.35 22.76 20.66
C PRO A 222 -8.63 21.39 20.65
N MET A 223 -7.79 21.13 19.66
CA MET A 223 -7.03 19.89 19.52
C MET A 223 -5.64 19.97 20.19
N LEU A 224 -5.22 21.17 20.59
CA LEU A 224 -3.93 21.39 21.22
C LEU A 224 -4.01 21.13 22.73
N LYS A 225 -3.08 20.30 23.22
CA LYS A 225 -2.80 20.08 24.65
C LYS A 225 -2.31 21.36 25.33
N SER A 226 -2.25 21.41 26.65
CA SER A 226 -1.82 22.62 27.40
C SER A 226 -0.37 23.04 27.09
N ASP A 227 0.53 22.08 26.93
CA ASP A 227 1.91 22.32 26.48
C ASP A 227 1.98 22.86 25.04
N MET A 228 0.99 22.51 24.18
CA MET A 228 0.43 23.22 23.01
C MET A 228 0.58 24.73 23.04
N HIS A 229 -0.36 25.25 23.81
CA HIS A 229 -0.72 26.64 23.94
C HIS A 229 0.45 27.44 24.49
N ALA A 230 1.10 26.95 25.55
CA ALA A 230 2.24 27.62 26.15
C ALA A 230 3.36 27.88 25.14
N LYS A 231 3.71 26.87 24.33
CA LYS A 231 4.75 27.01 23.30
C LYS A 231 4.35 27.99 22.21
N ILE A 232 3.12 27.89 21.71
CA ILE A 232 2.63 28.77 20.65
C ILE A 232 2.55 30.22 21.13
N GLN A 233 2.06 30.46 22.35
CA GLN A 233 2.00 31.78 22.98
C GLN A 233 3.40 32.36 23.18
N GLN A 234 4.36 31.54 23.61
CA GLN A 234 5.76 31.93 23.74
C GLN A 234 6.39 32.31 22.39
N ASP A 235 6.18 31.49 21.36
CA ASP A 235 6.84 31.67 20.05
C ASP A 235 6.18 32.75 19.18
N MET A 236 4.85 32.92 19.28
CA MET A 236 4.12 33.94 18.51
C MET A 236 3.94 35.26 19.24
N GLY A 237 4.11 35.29 20.57
CA GLY A 237 3.84 36.47 21.40
C GLY A 237 2.37 36.91 21.39
N LYS A 238 1.45 35.99 21.04
CA LYS A 238 0.01 36.22 20.94
C LYS A 238 -0.69 35.59 22.14
N ASP A 239 -1.67 36.29 22.70
CA ASP A 239 -2.52 35.74 23.76
C ASP A 239 -3.64 34.89 23.13
N LEU A 240 -3.49 33.57 23.20
CA LEU A 240 -4.43 32.63 22.56
C LEU A 240 -5.82 32.63 23.22
N ASP A 241 -5.92 33.17 24.45
CA ASP A 241 -7.16 33.31 25.20
C ASP A 241 -7.95 34.58 24.81
N ASP A 242 -7.41 35.45 23.94
CA ASP A 242 -8.12 36.64 23.46
C ASP A 242 -9.15 36.28 22.35
N PRO A 243 -10.47 36.43 22.60
CA PRO A 243 -11.50 36.13 21.61
C PRO A 243 -11.44 37.03 20.36
N GLU A 244 -10.80 38.21 20.42
CA GLU A 244 -10.67 39.10 19.27
C GLU A 244 -9.73 38.53 18.19
N GLU A 245 -8.67 37.80 18.60
CA GLU A 245 -7.72 37.19 17.65
C GLU A 245 -8.30 35.94 16.96
N GLN A 246 -9.24 35.23 17.58
CA GLN A 246 -9.87 34.03 17.02
C GLN A 246 -10.85 34.34 15.86
N THR A 247 -11.33 35.58 15.74
CA THR A 247 -12.37 35.95 14.77
C THR A 247 -11.81 36.49 13.44
N GLN A 248 -10.51 36.84 13.39
CA GLN A 248 -9.94 37.59 12.27
C GLN A 248 -9.52 36.72 11.06
N GLU A 249 -9.39 35.40 11.21
CA GLU A 249 -8.98 34.49 10.13
C GLU A 249 -10.07 34.25 9.07
N GLY A 250 -11.36 34.48 9.39
CA GLY A 250 -12.48 34.25 8.47
C GLY A 250 -12.64 35.29 7.34
N ASN A 251 -11.92 36.42 7.39
CA ASN A 251 -12.11 37.55 6.47
C ASN A 251 -11.00 37.70 5.40
N ARG A 252 -10.08 36.73 5.27
CA ARG A 252 -9.13 36.69 4.15
C ARG A 252 -9.72 35.97 2.94
N GLU A 253 -10.94 36.30 2.55
CA GLU A 253 -11.46 35.96 1.22
C GLU A 253 -10.81 36.88 0.19
N GLY A 254 -10.19 36.28 -0.83
CA GLY A 254 -9.53 36.99 -1.90
C GLY A 254 -10.49 37.93 -2.62
N HIS A 255 -10.15 39.22 -2.64
CA HIS A 255 -10.58 40.13 -3.70
C HIS A 255 -9.97 39.66 -5.03
N GLY A 256 -10.59 38.65 -5.64
CA GLY A 256 -10.45 38.32 -7.06
C GLY A 256 -11.54 39.08 -7.81
N ASP A 257 -11.22 40.30 -8.21
CA ASP A 257 -12.06 41.13 -9.07
C ASP A 257 -12.08 40.54 -10.49
N GLY A 258 -13.25 40.51 -11.13
CA GLY A 258 -13.34 40.36 -12.60
C GLY A 258 -14.02 39.11 -13.16
N ILE A 259 -15.31 39.25 -13.41
CA ILE A 259 -16.16 38.47 -14.33
C ILE A 259 -15.53 38.38 -15.74
N GLY A 260 -15.57 37.20 -16.38
CA GLY A 260 -15.47 37.14 -17.84
C GLY A 260 -14.98 35.84 -18.48
N ASP A 261 -15.95 35.02 -18.85
CA ASP A 261 -15.98 34.27 -20.11
C ASP A 261 -15.45 32.82 -20.16
N ILE A 262 -16.32 32.02 -20.79
CA ILE A 262 -16.15 30.62 -21.14
C ILE A 262 -15.09 30.55 -22.23
N CYS A 263 -14.02 29.81 -21.98
CA CYS A 263 -13.20 29.29 -23.07
C CYS A 263 -12.88 27.81 -22.83
N VAL A 264 -13.75 26.97 -23.39
CA VAL A 264 -13.37 25.63 -23.83
C VAL A 264 -12.32 25.83 -24.92
N THR A 265 -11.06 25.58 -24.60
CA THR A 265 -10.06 25.26 -25.62
C THR A 265 -9.39 23.95 -25.21
N ALA A 266 -9.67 22.94 -26.03
CA ALA A 266 -8.88 21.73 -26.10
C ALA A 266 -7.46 22.13 -26.50
N ALA A 267 -6.52 21.98 -25.57
CA ALA A 267 -5.11 21.87 -25.89
C ALA A 267 -4.73 20.40 -25.64
N THR A 268 -4.77 19.62 -26.71
CA THR A 268 -3.95 18.41 -26.83
C THR A 268 -2.50 18.86 -26.88
N GLU A 269 -1.86 18.89 -25.72
CA GLU A 269 -0.40 18.90 -25.64
C GLU A 269 0.03 17.60 -24.97
N ASP A 270 0.71 16.78 -25.78
CA ASP A 270 1.42 15.58 -25.38
C ASP A 270 2.44 15.92 -24.29
N LEU A 271 2.03 15.78 -23.02
CA LEU A 271 2.94 15.79 -21.89
C LEU A 271 3.32 14.34 -21.57
N ASP A 272 4.50 14.01 -22.08
CA ASP A 272 5.28 12.80 -21.88
C ASP A 272 5.23 12.28 -20.42
N GLY A 273 4.98 10.97 -20.29
CA GLY A 273 4.71 10.24 -19.04
C GLY A 273 5.93 10.04 -18.13
N SER A 274 6.81 11.04 -18.04
CA SER A 274 8.09 10.99 -17.31
C SER A 274 8.04 11.64 -15.92
N PHE A 275 6.87 12.04 -15.41
CA PHE A 275 6.77 12.93 -14.24
C PHE A 275 7.03 12.29 -12.86
N PHE A 276 7.48 11.03 -12.78
CA PHE A 276 7.71 10.35 -11.49
C PHE A 276 9.12 10.55 -10.89
N ASN A 277 10.04 11.26 -11.53
CA ASN A 277 11.46 11.21 -11.14
C ASN A 277 12.15 12.55 -10.82
N ASP A 278 11.43 13.61 -10.45
CA ASP A 278 12.11 14.82 -9.97
C ASP A 278 11.35 15.49 -8.83
N THR A 279 11.34 14.83 -7.68
CA THR A 279 11.17 15.52 -6.40
C THR A 279 12.49 15.35 -5.65
N THR A 280 13.10 16.47 -5.30
CA THR A 280 14.26 16.52 -4.40
C THR A 280 13.98 15.64 -3.17
N PRO A 281 14.93 14.79 -2.72
CA PRO A 281 14.67 13.88 -1.61
C PRO A 281 14.46 14.70 -0.33
N LEU A 282 13.21 14.84 0.11
CA LEU A 282 12.95 14.89 1.54
C LEU A 282 13.38 13.53 2.09
N GLU A 283 14.27 13.55 3.09
CA GLU A 283 14.97 12.38 3.63
C GLU A 283 14.08 11.13 3.65
N ASP A 284 14.56 10.09 2.96
CA ASP A 284 13.93 8.80 2.80
C ASP A 284 13.62 8.24 4.20
N ASP A 285 12.34 8.21 4.57
CA ASP A 285 11.83 7.61 5.81
C ASP A 285 12.04 6.09 5.66
N ALA A 286 13.26 5.64 5.97
CA ALA A 286 13.66 4.25 5.88
C ALA A 286 12.83 3.42 6.87
N ASP A 287 11.80 2.73 6.35
CA ASP A 287 11.16 1.58 6.98
C ASP A 287 12.17 0.39 7.00
N SER A 288 13.28 0.54 7.71
CA SER A 288 14.15 -0.60 8.01
C SER A 288 13.43 -1.53 8.98
N PRO A 289 13.46 -2.86 8.76
CA PRO A 289 13.10 -3.81 9.82
C PRO A 289 14.06 -3.57 10.98
N ILE A 290 13.52 -3.23 12.14
CA ILE A 290 14.29 -3.02 13.37
C ILE A 290 14.83 -4.38 13.81
N ASP A 291 16.04 -4.73 13.37
CA ASP A 291 16.92 -5.74 13.99
C ASP A 291 18.02 -5.02 14.79
N GLY A 292 17.60 -4.10 15.65
CA GLY A 292 18.44 -3.45 16.64
C GLY A 292 17.70 -3.46 17.96
N GLU A 293 18.29 -4.14 18.96
CA GLU A 293 17.87 -4.09 20.36
C GLU A 293 17.94 -2.65 20.88
N ASP A 294 16.91 -1.85 20.61
CA ASP A 294 16.54 -0.72 21.45
C ASP A 294 15.28 -1.15 22.21
N SER A 295 15.45 -1.30 23.52
CA SER A 295 14.39 -1.61 24.46
C SER A 295 13.31 -0.53 24.41
N ASN A 296 12.27 -0.75 23.61
CA ASN A 296 10.95 -0.15 23.76
C ASN A 296 9.91 -1.17 23.26
N THR A 297 9.83 -2.26 24.02
CA THR A 297 8.65 -3.12 24.07
C THR A 297 7.41 -2.29 24.41
N ASP A 298 6.37 -2.40 23.59
CA ASP A 298 4.94 -2.39 23.95
C ASP A 298 4.51 -1.39 25.03
N GLY A 299 4.80 -0.12 24.79
CA GLY A 299 4.31 0.98 25.62
C GLY A 299 3.69 2.07 24.77
N VAL A 300 2.45 1.86 24.30
CA VAL A 300 1.48 2.97 24.29
C VAL A 300 1.19 3.27 25.76
N ASN A 301 2.22 3.73 26.48
CA ASN A 301 2.11 4.18 27.84
C ASN A 301 1.18 5.39 27.79
N ASP A 302 0.14 5.34 28.62
CA ASP A 302 -0.82 6.41 28.84
C ASP A 302 -0.07 7.75 28.90
N LEU A 303 -0.06 8.49 27.78
CA LEU A 303 0.37 9.88 27.82
C LEU A 303 -0.57 10.56 28.79
N ASP A 304 0.00 11.20 29.81
CA ASP A 304 -0.78 12.02 30.73
C ASP A 304 -1.69 12.95 29.93
N ASN A 305 -2.85 13.30 30.47
CA ASN A 305 -3.79 14.18 29.76
C ASN A 305 -3.16 15.52 29.33
N ASP A 306 -2.05 15.94 29.97
CA ASP A 306 -1.29 17.15 29.68
C ASP A 306 0.01 16.92 28.86
N ASP A 307 0.35 15.67 28.54
CA ASP A 307 1.52 15.36 27.70
C ASP A 307 1.13 15.17 26.23
N SER A 308 1.86 15.84 25.34
CA SER A 308 1.71 15.67 23.90
C SER A 308 2.61 14.57 23.31
N GLY A 309 3.57 14.05 24.08
CA GLY A 309 4.54 13.04 23.61
C GLY A 309 5.69 13.63 22.78
N PHE A 310 5.79 14.96 22.66
CA PHE A 310 6.89 15.63 21.94
C PHE A 310 8.06 16.03 22.86
N GLY A 311 8.06 15.56 24.12
CA GLY A 311 9.11 15.82 25.09
C GLY A 311 9.24 17.29 25.52
N LEU A 312 8.15 18.05 25.44
CA LEU A 312 8.15 19.41 25.97
C LEU A 312 8.27 19.38 27.49
N ASN A 313 8.84 20.45 28.07
CA ASN A 313 9.09 20.59 29.50
C ASN A 313 10.01 19.51 30.09
N GLY A 314 10.92 18.95 29.29
CA GLY A 314 11.90 17.94 29.73
C GLY A 314 11.37 16.51 29.80
N LYS A 315 10.17 16.26 29.26
CA LYS A 315 9.61 14.90 29.13
C LYS A 315 10.30 14.10 28.01
N LEU A 316 10.08 12.79 27.97
CA LEU A 316 10.65 11.93 26.93
C LEU A 316 10.04 12.26 25.55
N VAL A 317 10.87 12.38 24.53
CA VAL A 317 10.40 12.59 23.14
C VAL A 317 9.94 11.26 22.56
N GLN A 318 8.64 11.09 22.39
CA GLN A 318 8.03 9.94 21.72
C GLN A 318 7.94 10.13 20.20
N PHE A 319 7.63 11.36 19.76
CA PHE A 319 7.53 11.73 18.35
C PHE A 319 8.66 12.69 17.95
N ASN A 320 9.56 12.22 17.09
CA ASN A 320 10.60 13.05 16.46
C ASN A 320 10.21 13.39 15.01
N ARG A 321 11.04 14.15 14.30
CA ARG A 321 10.78 14.62 12.92
C ARG A 321 10.50 13.51 11.89
N GLN A 322 10.98 12.29 12.13
CA GLN A 322 10.80 11.13 11.25
C GLN A 322 9.53 10.33 11.58
N LYS A 323 8.94 10.54 12.76
CA LYS A 323 7.80 9.75 13.27
C LYS A 323 6.43 10.36 12.97
N PHE A 324 6.28 11.03 11.82
CA PHE A 324 5.01 11.64 11.43
C PHE A 324 3.88 10.60 11.35
N TRP A 325 4.10 9.47 10.68
CA TRP A 325 3.07 8.45 10.52
C TRP A 325 2.71 7.74 11.82
N ASN A 326 3.67 7.55 12.74
CA ASN A 326 3.38 7.05 14.08
C ASN A 326 2.52 8.04 14.88
N TYR A 327 2.74 9.35 14.70
CA TYR A 327 1.89 10.37 15.30
C TYR A 327 0.47 10.34 14.73
N VAL A 328 0.32 10.11 13.41
CA VAL A 328 -1.00 9.91 12.78
C VAL A 328 -1.72 8.71 13.40
N ASP A 329 -1.04 7.57 13.56
CA ASP A 329 -1.60 6.37 14.19
C ASP A 329 -2.06 6.64 15.63
N TYR A 330 -1.25 7.35 16.41
CA TYR A 330 -1.61 7.79 17.75
C TYR A 330 -2.88 8.67 17.76
N MET A 331 -2.96 9.66 16.87
CA MET A 331 -4.13 10.55 16.78
C MET A 331 -5.38 9.80 16.34
N LEU A 332 -5.26 8.82 15.45
CA LEU A 332 -6.39 7.95 15.05
C LEU A 332 -6.88 7.10 16.22
N ALA A 333 -5.97 6.48 16.98
CA ALA A 333 -6.33 5.71 18.15
C ALA A 333 -7.06 6.59 19.18
N LEU A 334 -6.52 7.77 19.48
CA LEU A 334 -7.13 8.73 20.40
C LEU A 334 -8.53 9.17 19.95
N LEU A 335 -8.71 9.43 18.65
CA LEU A 335 -10.00 9.81 18.08
C LEU A 335 -11.04 8.69 18.25
N ARG A 336 -10.64 7.43 18.02
CA ARG A 336 -11.50 6.26 18.15
C ARG A 336 -11.88 6.00 19.60
N ASP A 337 -10.93 6.08 20.52
CA ASP A 337 -11.17 5.90 21.96
C ASP A 337 -12.12 6.97 22.50
N THR A 338 -11.93 8.22 22.10
CA THR A 338 -12.80 9.34 22.47
C THR A 338 -14.22 9.11 21.93
N SER A 339 -14.33 8.71 20.67
CA SER A 339 -15.62 8.41 20.03
C SER A 339 -16.33 7.23 20.70
N HIS A 340 -15.59 6.17 21.08
CA HIS A 340 -16.12 5.03 21.83
C HIS A 340 -16.63 5.42 23.21
N LYS A 341 -15.91 6.31 23.93
CA LYS A 341 -16.35 6.81 25.24
C LYS A 341 -17.57 7.72 25.15
N ALA A 342 -17.70 8.48 24.07
CA ALA A 342 -18.79 9.44 23.86
C ALA A 342 -20.10 8.80 23.40
N THR A 343 -20.09 7.54 22.94
CA THR A 343 -21.22 6.97 22.20
C THR A 343 -21.66 5.62 22.79
N ASN A 344 -22.96 5.53 23.11
CA ASN A 344 -23.60 4.28 23.53
C ASN A 344 -24.10 3.45 22.33
N SER A 345 -23.96 3.96 21.09
CA SER A 345 -24.45 3.32 19.87
C SER A 345 -23.50 3.52 18.67
N LYS A 346 -23.53 2.56 17.72
CA LYS A 346 -22.68 2.55 16.51
C LYS A 346 -23.00 3.68 15.52
N GLU A 347 -24.25 4.15 15.51
CA GLU A 347 -24.69 5.25 14.64
C GLU A 347 -24.14 6.59 15.16
N ASP A 348 -24.17 6.77 16.48
CA ASP A 348 -23.61 7.96 17.14
C ASP A 348 -22.09 8.01 17.00
N TYR A 349 -21.41 6.85 17.04
CA TYR A 349 -19.96 6.75 16.82
C TYR A 349 -19.52 7.34 15.47
N LYS A 350 -20.19 6.96 14.39
CA LYS A 350 -19.89 7.49 13.05
C LYS A 350 -20.17 8.99 12.96
N LYS A 351 -21.22 9.47 13.63
CA LYS A 351 -21.59 10.89 13.64
C LYS A 351 -20.55 11.72 14.41
N GLU A 352 -20.05 11.20 15.52
CA GLU A 352 -19.05 11.89 16.36
C GLU A 352 -17.68 11.95 15.67
N ILE A 353 -17.23 10.86 15.01
CA ILE A 353 -16.00 10.89 14.20
C ILE A 353 -16.07 11.98 13.13
N ASN A 354 -17.19 12.08 12.40
CA ASN A 354 -17.34 13.09 11.36
C ASN A 354 -17.31 14.51 11.92
N ARG A 355 -17.69 14.72 13.19
CA ARG A 355 -17.67 16.04 13.84
C ARG A 355 -16.25 16.52 14.17
N TYR A 356 -15.33 15.62 14.50
CA TYR A 356 -13.93 15.97 14.76
C TYR A 356 -13.11 16.19 13.48
N VAL A 357 -13.63 15.70 12.35
CA VAL A 357 -12.94 15.74 11.06
C VAL A 357 -13.42 16.89 10.16
N MET A 358 -14.68 17.33 10.31
CA MET A 358 -15.12 18.67 9.86
C MET A 358 -14.54 19.76 10.75
#